data_AF-A0A653HMV6-F1
#
_entry.id   AF-A0A653HMV6-F1
#
_cell.length_a   1.000
_cell.length_b   1.000
_cell.length_c   1.000
_cell.angle_alpha   90.00
_cell.angle_beta   90.00
_cell.angle_gamma   90.00
#
_symmetry.space_group_name_H-M   'P 1'
#
loop_
_entity.id
_entity.type
_entity.pdbx_description
1 polymer ?
#
loop_
_entity_poly.entity_id
_entity_poly.type
_entity_poly.pdbx_seq_one_letter_code
_entity_poly.pdbx_strand_id
1 'polypeptide(L)'
;MFKRYINLFFVLFLFVIKLNYVLCPYTECASLTDNNEILSYCKNDSSCYIKDDKSEYSSIICLCKKIKGEYFFAGPDCSIKIPYHYKNVSDSDVRNTCWLEDLFSINAWKNEESKIGKICVNPTCN
;
A
#
# COMPACT_ATOMS: atom_id res chain seq x y z
N MET A 1 -43.87 15.83 0.51
CA MET A 1 -42.69 15.04 0.95
C MET A 1 -41.93 14.38 -0.20
N PHE A 2 -42.59 13.85 -1.25
CA PHE A 2 -41.95 13.12 -2.36
C PHE A 2 -40.90 13.90 -3.19
N LYS A 3 -41.10 15.20 -3.42
CA LYS A 3 -40.22 16.04 -4.26
C LYS A 3 -38.79 16.22 -3.71
N ARG A 4 -38.63 16.07 -2.39
CA ARG A 4 -37.33 16.24 -1.69
C ARG A 4 -36.45 14.98 -1.81
N TYR A 5 -37.06 13.80 -1.94
CA TYR A 5 -36.36 12.53 -2.17
C TYR A 5 -35.84 12.38 -3.61
N ILE A 6 -36.57 12.91 -4.60
CA ILE A 6 -36.16 12.90 -6.02
C ILE A 6 -34.89 13.71 -6.23
N ASN A 7 -34.80 14.91 -5.63
CA ASN A 7 -33.59 15.73 -5.70
C ASN A 7 -32.39 15.08 -4.99
N LEU A 8 -32.61 14.38 -3.87
CA LEU A 8 -31.54 13.63 -3.20
C LEU A 8 -31.02 12.47 -4.06
N PHE A 9 -31.93 11.74 -4.72
CA PHE A 9 -31.58 10.62 -5.59
C PHE A 9 -30.79 11.09 -6.83
N PHE A 10 -31.16 12.24 -7.40
CA PHE A 10 -30.47 12.82 -8.55
C PHE A 10 -29.05 13.27 -8.20
N VAL A 11 -28.85 13.86 -7.00
CA VAL A 11 -27.51 14.23 -6.50
C VAL A 11 -26.66 12.99 -6.21
N LEU A 12 -27.25 11.93 -5.64
CA LEU A 12 -26.55 10.66 -5.41
C LEU A 12 -26.10 10.02 -6.73
N PHE A 13 -26.96 10.03 -7.75
CA PHE A 13 -26.67 9.47 -9.07
C PHE A 13 -25.53 10.22 -9.79
N LEU A 14 -25.51 11.55 -9.72
CA LEU A 14 -24.41 12.36 -10.25
C LEU A 14 -23.08 12.10 -9.51
N PHE A 15 -23.13 11.78 -8.22
CA PHE A 15 -21.95 11.42 -7.43
C PHE A 15 -21.37 10.07 -7.85
N VAL A 16 -22.23 9.07 -8.10
CA VAL A 16 -21.82 7.74 -8.60
C VAL A 16 -21.19 7.83 -9.99
N ILE A 17 -21.75 8.66 -10.90
CA ILE A 17 -21.17 8.87 -12.22
C ILE A 17 -19.77 9.49 -12.11
N LYS A 18 -19.56 10.47 -11.23
CA LYS A 18 -18.22 11.05 -11.01
C LYS A 18 -17.21 10.07 -10.41
N LEU A 19 -17.63 9.13 -9.55
CA LEU A 19 -16.73 8.13 -8.99
C LEU A 19 -16.12 7.21 -10.06
N ASN A 20 -16.90 6.85 -11.10
CA ASN A 20 -16.39 6.01 -12.20
C ASN A 20 -15.29 6.68 -13.03
N TYR A 21 -15.24 8.02 -13.07
CA TYR A 21 -14.22 8.76 -13.82
C TYR A 21 -12.85 8.84 -13.13
N VAL A 22 -12.75 8.45 -11.85
CA VAL A 22 -11.49 8.50 -11.08
C VAL A 22 -10.75 7.15 -11.09
N LEU A 23 -11.39 6.09 -11.60
CA LEU A 23 -10.75 4.79 -11.78
C LEU A 23 -9.86 4.83 -13.03
N CYS A 24 -8.54 4.89 -12.82
CA CYS A 24 -7.59 4.47 -13.85
C CYS A 24 -7.89 3.00 -14.17
N PRO A 25 -8.22 2.64 -15.42
CA PRO A 25 -8.48 1.25 -15.78
C PRO A 25 -7.16 0.49 -15.76
N TYR A 26 -6.95 -0.30 -14.71
CA TYR A 26 -5.89 -1.30 -14.67
C TYR A 26 -6.49 -2.63 -15.10
N THR A 27 -5.89 -3.27 -16.10
CA THR A 27 -6.35 -4.56 -16.61
C THR A 27 -5.27 -5.61 -16.40
N GLU A 28 -5.62 -6.82 -15.96
CA GLU A 28 -4.63 -7.88 -15.75
C GLU A 28 -4.00 -8.33 -17.07
N CYS A 29 -2.68 -8.50 -17.09
CA CYS A 29 -1.95 -8.89 -18.29
C CYS A 29 -2.47 -10.22 -18.88
N ALA A 30 -2.77 -11.19 -18.02
CA ALA A 30 -3.29 -12.52 -18.41
C ALA A 30 -4.69 -12.46 -19.07
N SER A 31 -5.44 -11.38 -18.87
CA SER A 31 -6.73 -11.20 -19.54
C SER A 31 -6.61 -10.63 -20.96
N LEU A 32 -5.44 -10.09 -21.32
CA LEU A 32 -5.22 -9.39 -22.58
C LEU A 32 -4.30 -10.15 -23.55
N THR A 33 -3.44 -11.04 -23.04
CA THR A 33 -2.49 -11.78 -23.87
C THR A 33 -2.08 -13.11 -23.24
N ASP A 34 -1.80 -14.08 -24.11
CA ASP A 34 -1.19 -15.37 -23.75
C ASP A 34 0.33 -15.41 -24.01
N ASN A 35 0.95 -14.27 -24.36
CA ASN A 35 2.37 -14.22 -24.64
C ASN A 35 3.20 -14.37 -23.34
N ASN A 36 3.95 -15.47 -23.25
CA ASN A 36 4.81 -15.77 -22.12
C ASN A 36 5.84 -14.69 -21.79
N GLU A 37 6.36 -13.94 -22.77
CA GLU A 37 7.32 -12.86 -22.50
C GLU A 37 6.68 -11.72 -21.69
N ILE A 38 5.42 -11.39 -21.99
CA ILE A 38 4.67 -10.35 -21.30
C ILE A 38 4.23 -10.85 -19.91
N LEU A 39 3.74 -12.10 -19.84
CA LEU A 39 3.29 -12.70 -18.58
C LEU A 39 4.44 -12.94 -17.59
N SER A 40 5.67 -13.12 -18.09
CA SER A 40 6.87 -13.29 -17.26
C SER A 40 7.61 -11.99 -16.94
N TYR A 41 7.13 -10.84 -17.44
CA TYR A 41 7.76 -9.54 -17.20
C TYR A 41 7.85 -9.20 -15.70
N CYS A 42 6.75 -9.38 -14.95
CA CYS A 42 6.74 -9.16 -13.51
C CYS A 42 7.30 -10.39 -12.76
N LYS A 43 8.46 -10.25 -12.13
CA LYS A 43 9.18 -11.36 -11.48
C LYS A 43 8.72 -11.58 -10.04
N ASN A 44 9.17 -12.68 -9.43
CA ASN A 44 9.02 -12.97 -8.00
C ASN A 44 7.57 -13.05 -7.51
N ASP A 45 6.72 -13.77 -8.27
CA ASP A 45 5.26 -13.91 -8.01
C ASP A 45 4.53 -12.56 -7.89
N SER A 46 4.98 -11.54 -8.61
CA SER A 46 4.37 -10.22 -8.61
C SER A 46 3.20 -10.18 -9.60
N SER A 47 2.18 -9.38 -9.28
CA SER A 47 1.00 -9.24 -10.14
C SER A 47 1.28 -8.27 -11.30
N CYS A 48 0.82 -8.62 -12.51
CA CYS A 48 1.03 -7.84 -13.74
C CYS A 48 -0.26 -7.16 -14.19
N TYR A 49 -0.19 -5.84 -14.39
CA TYR A 49 -1.30 -5.03 -14.92
C TYR A 49 -0.84 -4.17 -16.08
N ILE A 50 -1.74 -3.91 -17.02
CA ILE A 50 -1.58 -2.89 -18.05
C ILE A 50 -2.40 -1.67 -17.61
N LYS A 51 -1.71 -0.54 -17.51
CA LYS A 51 -2.33 0.78 -17.37
C LYS A 51 -2.41 1.40 -18.76
N ASP A 52 -3.63 1.58 -19.21
CA ASP A 52 -3.95 2.37 -20.39
C ASP A 52 -4.15 3.81 -19.95
N ASP A 53 -3.16 4.67 -20.20
CA ASP A 53 -3.39 6.11 -20.06
C ASP A 53 -4.13 6.54 -21.32
N LYS A 54 -5.20 7.33 -21.19
CA LYS A 54 -6.07 7.80 -22.30
C LYS A 54 -5.34 8.57 -23.45
N SER A 55 -4.02 8.64 -23.40
CA SER A 55 -3.09 9.04 -24.45
C SER A 55 -2.73 7.84 -25.38
N GLU A 56 -1.93 8.05 -26.41
CA GLU A 56 -1.42 7.00 -27.32
C GLU A 56 -0.44 6.00 -26.66
N TYR A 57 -0.40 5.92 -25.32
CA TYR A 57 0.63 5.20 -24.57
C TYR A 57 0.02 4.29 -23.51
N SER A 58 0.45 3.03 -23.52
CA SER A 58 0.16 2.04 -22.48
C SER A 58 1.45 1.66 -21.73
N SER A 59 1.33 1.32 -20.45
CA SER A 59 2.46 0.85 -19.64
C SER A 59 2.13 -0.41 -18.85
N ILE A 60 3.12 -1.28 -18.68
CA ILE A 60 3.02 -2.43 -17.76
C ILE A 60 3.41 -1.95 -16.37
N ILE A 61 2.60 -2.34 -15.39
CA ILE A 61 2.80 -2.07 -13.98
C ILE A 61 2.87 -3.39 -13.24
N CYS A 62 3.98 -3.60 -12.54
CA CYS A 62 4.17 -4.74 -11.65
C CYS A 62 3.87 -4.34 -10.19
N LEU A 63 2.96 -5.05 -9.55
CA LEU A 63 2.72 -4.93 -8.10
C LEU A 63 3.61 -5.94 -7.37
N CYS A 64 4.72 -5.44 -6.82
CA CYS A 64 5.72 -6.30 -6.20
C CYS A 64 5.26 -6.93 -4.89
N LYS A 65 5.51 -8.24 -4.76
CA LYS A 65 5.18 -9.01 -3.55
C LYS A 65 6.01 -8.53 -2.37
N LYS A 66 5.35 -8.27 -1.24
CA LYS A 66 5.99 -7.94 0.04
C LYS A 66 6.07 -9.19 0.90
N ILE A 67 7.26 -9.52 1.39
CA ILE A 67 7.46 -10.66 2.30
C ILE A 67 7.61 -10.09 3.71
N LYS A 68 6.59 -10.28 4.55
CA LYS A 68 6.52 -9.70 5.89
C LYS A 68 7.78 -10.05 6.70
N GLY A 69 8.47 -9.04 7.21
CA GLY A 69 9.53 -9.21 8.21
C GLY A 69 10.94 -9.44 7.65
N GLU A 70 11.13 -9.64 6.35
CA GLU A 70 12.45 -9.91 5.78
C GLU A 70 12.86 -8.92 4.70
N TYR A 71 12.09 -8.84 3.61
CA TYR A 71 12.41 -8.01 2.45
C TYR A 71 11.17 -7.75 1.59
N PHE A 72 11.28 -6.80 0.67
CA PHE A 72 10.30 -6.59 -0.38
C PHE A 72 10.99 -6.48 -1.74
N PHE A 73 10.25 -6.82 -2.80
CA PHE A 73 10.71 -6.63 -4.16
C PHE A 73 10.37 -5.22 -4.66
N ALA A 74 11.23 -4.66 -5.50
CA ALA A 74 11.11 -3.32 -6.07
C ALA A 74 11.67 -3.26 -7.50
N GLY A 75 11.52 -2.10 -8.13
CA GLY A 75 11.88 -1.89 -9.54
C GLY A 75 10.70 -2.09 -10.49
N PRO A 76 10.86 -1.74 -11.78
CA PRO A 76 9.78 -1.78 -12.77
C PRO A 76 9.31 -3.22 -13.08
N ASP A 77 10.17 -4.23 -12.88
CA ASP A 77 9.91 -5.65 -13.10
C ASP A 77 9.91 -6.46 -11.79
N CYS A 78 9.98 -5.79 -10.63
CA CYS A 78 10.10 -6.42 -9.30
C CYS A 78 11.33 -7.33 -9.11
N SER A 79 12.42 -7.11 -9.85
CA SER A 79 13.66 -7.90 -9.73
C SER A 79 14.53 -7.54 -8.52
N ILE A 80 14.39 -6.33 -7.98
CA ILE A 80 15.30 -5.81 -6.95
C ILE A 80 14.81 -6.25 -5.57
N LYS A 81 15.62 -7.02 -4.85
CA LYS A 81 15.34 -7.43 -3.46
C LYS A 81 15.87 -6.38 -2.48
N ILE A 82 14.98 -5.73 -1.74
CA ILE A 82 15.34 -4.73 -0.73
C ILE A 82 15.06 -5.30 0.66
N PRO A 83 16.08 -5.54 1.50
CA PRO A 83 15.88 -5.99 2.88
C PRO A 83 15.21 -4.91 3.71
N TYR A 84 14.37 -5.30 4.67
CA TYR A 84 13.88 -4.36 5.67
C TYR A 84 15.01 -4.00 6.62
N HIS A 85 15.44 -2.74 6.61
CA HIS A 85 16.31 -2.20 7.64
C HIS A 85 15.45 -1.80 8.84
N TYR A 86 15.30 -2.72 9.79
CA TYR A 86 14.81 -2.37 11.11
C TYR A 86 15.96 -1.72 11.88
N LYS A 87 15.92 -0.41 12.06
CA LYS A 87 16.77 0.23 13.07
C LYS A 87 16.12 -0.08 14.41
N ASN A 88 16.66 -1.05 15.14
CA ASN A 88 16.34 -1.19 16.56
C ASN A 88 16.76 0.13 17.22
N VAL A 89 15.79 0.94 17.62
CA VAL A 89 16.05 2.10 18.48
C VAL A 89 16.38 1.52 19.85
N SER A 90 17.65 1.17 20.07
CA SER A 90 18.15 0.70 21.37
C SER A 90 18.31 1.82 22.39
N ASP A 91 18.00 3.07 22.01
CA ASP A 91 17.86 4.20 22.92
C ASP A 91 16.42 4.71 22.84
N SER A 92 15.49 3.94 23.40
CA SER A 92 14.19 4.49 23.79
C SER A 92 14.42 5.39 25.01
N ASP A 93 14.91 6.61 24.77
CA ASP A 93 14.74 7.73 25.70
C ASP A 93 13.26 8.17 25.78
N VAL A 94 12.37 7.48 25.04
CA VAL A 94 10.92 7.53 25.25
C VAL A 94 10.57 6.67 26.47
N ARG A 95 10.98 7.15 27.63
CA ARG A 95 10.49 6.64 28.91
C ARG A 95 9.00 6.96 29.01
N ASN A 96 8.26 6.03 29.57
CA ASN A 96 6.87 6.23 29.92
C ASN A 96 6.77 7.36 30.96
N THR A 97 6.43 8.58 30.53
CA THR A 97 6.39 9.75 31.41
C THR A 97 5.12 9.81 32.27
N CYS A 98 4.19 8.87 32.09
CA CYS A 98 2.89 8.86 32.77
C CYS A 98 2.78 7.71 33.79
N TRP A 99 3.33 7.94 34.98
CA TRP A 99 3.29 7.01 36.13
C TRP A 99 1.87 6.54 36.49
N LEU A 100 0.85 7.36 36.22
CA LEU A 100 -0.54 7.03 36.52
C LEU A 100 -1.09 5.94 35.59
N GLU A 101 -0.71 5.96 34.31
CA GLU A 101 -1.11 4.91 33.35
C GLU A 101 -0.44 3.57 33.67
N ASP A 102 0.80 3.59 34.20
CA ASP A 102 1.52 2.39 34.65
C ASP A 102 0.87 1.77 35.89
N LEU A 103 0.38 2.58 36.83
CA LEU A 103 -0.34 2.10 38.02
C LEU A 103 -1.58 1.27 37.65
N PHE A 104 -2.24 1.62 36.55
CA PHE A 104 -3.40 0.89 36.02
C PHE A 104 -3.04 -0.16 34.96
N SER A 105 -1.75 -0.35 34.64
CA SER A 105 -1.26 -1.27 33.61
C SER A 105 -1.87 -1.05 32.21
N ILE A 106 -2.37 0.15 31.92
CA ILE A 106 -3.07 0.48 30.65
C ILE A 106 -2.07 0.67 29.50
N ASN A 107 -0.84 1.02 29.85
CA ASN A 107 0.26 1.36 28.95
C ASN A 107 1.40 0.32 29.00
N ALA A 108 1.16 -0.90 29.47
CA ALA A 108 2.21 -1.94 29.54
C ALA A 108 2.90 -2.21 28.19
N TRP A 109 2.20 -1.98 27.07
CA TRP A 109 2.75 -2.04 25.72
C TRP A 109 3.84 -0.98 25.44
N LYS A 110 3.86 0.14 26.18
CA LYS A 110 4.90 1.18 26.16
C LYS A 110 6.14 0.82 26.98
N ASN A 111 6.10 -0.29 27.72
CA ASN A 111 7.24 -0.81 28.49
C ASN A 111 7.88 -2.02 27.78
N GLU A 112 7.29 -2.50 26.68
CA GLU A 112 7.86 -3.55 25.85
C GLU A 112 8.75 -2.95 24.74
N GLU A 113 10.07 -2.93 24.97
CA GLU A 113 11.08 -2.46 24.00
C GLU A 113 10.92 -3.13 22.61
N SER A 114 10.48 -4.39 22.59
CA SER A 114 10.24 -5.17 21.37
C SER A 114 9.09 -4.66 20.48
N LYS A 115 8.16 -3.87 21.04
CA LYS A 115 7.00 -3.28 20.34
C LYS A 115 7.23 -1.83 19.91
N ILE A 116 8.11 -1.10 20.60
CA ILE A 116 8.29 0.34 20.42
C ILE A 116 9.42 0.66 19.44
N GLY A 117 10.38 -0.25 19.26
CA GLY A 117 11.56 -0.02 18.41
C GLY A 117 11.41 -0.33 16.91
N LYS A 118 10.24 -0.77 16.42
CA LYS A 118 10.09 -1.23 15.03
C LYS A 118 9.53 -0.13 14.13
N ILE A 119 10.31 0.91 13.89
CA ILE A 119 10.00 1.86 12.80
C ILE A 119 10.50 1.24 11.49
N CYS A 120 9.59 1.03 10.53
CA CYS A 120 9.95 0.65 9.17
C CYS A 120 10.61 1.86 8.50
N VAL A 121 11.94 1.89 8.40
CA VAL A 121 12.67 2.95 7.69
C VAL A 121 13.23 2.35 6.40
N ASN A 122 12.61 2.68 5.26
CA ASN A 122 13.23 2.46 3.94
C ASN A 122 14.26 3.61 3.68
N PRO A 123 15.29 3.41 2.83
CA PRO A 123 16.60 4.01 3.04
C PRO A 123 16.73 5.35 2.34
N THR A 124 16.35 6.43 3.01
CA THR A 124 16.98 7.75 2.82
C THR A 124 16.38 8.71 3.84
N CYS A 125 17.07 8.90 4.96
CA CYS A 125 17.13 10.19 5.63
C CYS A 125 18.60 10.32 6.05
N ASN A 126 19.35 11.15 5.30
CA ASN A 126 20.68 11.63 5.70
C ASN A 126 20.61 12.31 7.06
#